data_AF-A0A7D5TEL3-F1
#
_entry.id   AF-A0A7D5TEL3-F1
#
_cell.length_a   1.000
_cell.length_b   1.000
_cell.length_c   1.000
_cell.angle_alpha   90.00
_cell.angle_beta   90.00
_cell.angle_gamma   90.00
#
_symmetry.space_group_name_H-M   'P 1'
#
loop_
_entity.id
_entity.type
_entity.pdbx_description
1 polymer ?
#
loop_
_entity_poly.entity_id
_entity_poly.type
_entity_poly.pdbx_seq_one_letter_code
_entity_poly.pdbx_strand_id
1 'polypeptide(L)'
;MLRSDRETGTDTETDTLAPSIPPVLALALAASLAWAGVAAAGPAGPGEPPADGAEQDANRVGSDVNAAARTPNGSDPARSNATVPVDLDVTEIRNCGDRCRRVTANVTNNGTGTLRNVTAETRIYAAGSRIWGRDHRFGNLSANASAERTARIELSLGEILRVARNDGRVRIETTVHWDGGNATFTDRRRVLD
;
A
#
# COMPACT_ATOMS: atom_id res chain seq x y z
N MET A 1 66.56 15.66 30.36
CA MET A 1 65.48 16.31 29.59
C MET A 1 64.24 16.33 30.48
N LEU A 2 63.76 17.52 30.86
CA LEU A 2 62.63 17.74 31.78
C LEU A 2 61.41 18.26 30.99
N ARG A 3 60.21 18.05 31.59
CA ARG A 3 58.85 18.54 31.26
C ARG A 3 58.10 17.73 30.19
N SER A 4 56.80 17.48 30.30
CA SER A 4 55.77 17.85 31.28
C SER A 4 54.54 16.98 31.06
N ASP A 5 53.93 16.55 32.16
CA ASP A 5 52.58 16.01 32.24
C ASP A 5 51.50 16.97 31.68
N ARG A 6 50.44 16.39 31.12
CA ARG A 6 49.14 17.02 30.84
C ARG A 6 48.09 15.91 30.98
N GLU A 7 47.57 15.67 32.18
CA GLU A 7 46.37 16.26 32.77
C GLU A 7 45.12 16.25 31.86
N THR A 8 44.22 15.34 32.26
CA THR A 8 42.77 15.48 32.51
C THR A 8 41.82 16.00 31.43
N GLY A 9 40.76 15.21 31.20
CA GLY A 9 39.59 15.57 30.43
C GLY A 9 38.63 14.40 30.26
N THR A 10 38.05 13.93 31.37
CA THR A 10 36.80 13.15 31.35
C THR A 10 35.66 14.11 31.03
N ASP A 11 35.06 13.99 29.85
CA ASP A 11 33.75 14.57 29.56
C ASP A 11 32.75 13.47 29.24
N THR A 12 31.91 13.25 30.23
CA THR A 12 30.62 12.58 30.19
C THR A 12 29.69 13.40 29.31
N GLU A 13 29.35 12.93 28.11
CA GLU A 13 28.20 13.46 27.38
C GLU A 13 27.08 12.43 27.37
N THR A 14 26.19 12.63 28.34
CA THR A 14 24.83 12.10 28.37
C THR A 14 24.05 12.87 27.30
N ASP A 15 23.70 12.24 26.18
CA ASP A 15 22.65 12.79 25.31
C ASP A 15 21.58 11.74 24.97
N THR A 16 20.58 11.76 25.84
CA THR A 16 19.15 11.82 25.53
C THR A 16 18.66 11.01 24.32
N LEU A 17 18.00 9.90 24.64
CA LEU A 17 16.98 9.25 23.81
C LEU A 17 15.94 10.29 23.37
N ALA A 18 16.01 10.76 22.12
CA ALA A 18 14.95 11.52 21.50
C ALA A 18 13.85 10.56 21.00
N PRO A 19 12.59 10.69 21.46
CA PRO A 19 11.47 9.96 20.86
C PRO A 19 11.17 10.55 19.47
N SER A 20 11.26 9.71 18.43
CA SER A 20 10.81 10.07 17.08
C SER A 20 9.28 10.09 17.05
N ILE A 21 8.71 11.27 17.32
CA ILE A 21 7.29 11.55 17.16
C ILE A 21 6.97 11.49 15.65
N PRO A 22 6.02 10.66 15.17
CA PRO A 22 5.57 10.73 13.79
C PRO A 22 4.74 12.01 13.58
N PRO A 23 4.95 12.78 12.49
CA PRO A 23 4.05 13.88 12.16
C PRO A 23 2.72 13.32 11.67
N VAL A 24 1.74 13.31 12.56
CA VAL A 24 0.32 13.28 12.21
C VAL A 24 0.00 14.64 11.60
N LEU A 25 -0.03 14.76 10.28
CA LEU A 25 -0.57 15.94 9.62
C LEU A 25 -2.02 15.66 9.23
N ALA A 26 -2.91 15.96 10.18
CA ALA A 26 -4.33 16.10 9.95
C ALA A 26 -4.57 17.41 9.20
N LEU A 27 -5.20 17.33 8.02
CA LEU A 27 -5.82 18.49 7.38
C LEU A 27 -7.31 18.21 7.30
N ALA A 28 -8.00 18.75 8.31
CA ALA A 28 -9.44 18.93 8.31
C ALA A 28 -9.81 20.01 7.29
N LEU A 29 -10.77 19.70 6.41
CA LEU A 29 -11.57 20.71 5.72
C LEU A 29 -13.03 20.30 5.83
N ALA A 30 -13.72 21.01 6.71
CA ALA A 30 -15.16 21.01 6.83
C ALA A 30 -15.78 21.69 5.60
N ALA A 31 -16.73 21.03 4.96
CA ALA A 31 -17.75 21.68 4.15
C ALA A 31 -19.06 20.91 4.34
N SER A 32 -19.89 21.46 5.21
CA SER A 32 -21.27 21.09 5.45
C SER A 32 -22.13 21.43 4.23
N LEU A 33 -22.86 20.45 3.70
CA LEU A 33 -24.08 20.68 2.92
C LEU A 33 -25.16 19.70 3.40
N ALA A 34 -26.10 20.25 4.16
CA ALA A 34 -27.33 19.61 4.56
C ALA A 34 -28.30 19.57 3.38
N TRP A 35 -28.82 18.39 3.04
CA TRP A 35 -30.10 18.24 2.35
C TRP A 35 -30.98 17.28 3.14
N ALA A 36 -32.18 17.77 3.46
CA ALA A 36 -33.21 17.11 4.25
C ALA A 36 -34.30 16.52 3.33
N GLY A 37 -34.94 15.44 3.80
CA GLY A 37 -36.23 14.92 3.33
C GLY A 37 -36.13 13.74 2.36
N VAL A 38 -36.96 12.69 2.38
CA VAL A 38 -38.25 12.43 3.06
C VAL A 38 -38.39 10.92 3.24
N ALA A 39 -39.01 10.49 4.35
CA ALA A 39 -39.37 9.10 4.64
C ALA A 39 -40.54 8.58 3.79
N ALA A 40 -40.52 7.29 3.44
CA ALA A 40 -41.73 6.56 3.05
C ALA A 40 -41.77 5.22 3.79
N ALA A 41 -42.90 5.01 4.48
CA ALA A 41 -43.18 3.90 5.37
C ALA A 41 -44.03 2.81 4.69
N GLY A 42 -43.83 1.56 5.13
CA GLY A 42 -44.86 0.50 5.22
C GLY A 42 -44.73 -0.70 4.25
N PRO A 43 -45.40 -1.85 4.52
CA PRO A 43 -45.88 -2.38 5.80
C PRO A 43 -45.39 -3.82 6.11
N ALA A 44 -45.76 -4.27 7.31
CA ALA A 44 -45.49 -5.55 7.94
C ALA A 44 -46.18 -6.76 7.28
N GLY A 45 -45.57 -7.93 7.42
CA GLY A 45 -46.19 -9.25 7.26
C GLY A 45 -45.80 -10.15 8.44
N PRO A 46 -46.73 -10.87 9.09
CA PRO A 46 -46.47 -11.67 10.29
C PRO A 46 -46.14 -13.13 9.96
N GLY A 47 -45.32 -13.76 10.78
CA GLY A 47 -45.02 -15.19 10.73
C GLY A 47 -44.16 -15.61 11.91
N GLU A 48 -44.82 -16.04 12.98
CA GLU A 48 -44.25 -16.46 14.27
C GLU A 48 -43.52 -17.85 14.22
N PRO A 49 -42.72 -18.17 15.26
CA PRO A 49 -41.72 -19.25 15.36
C PRO A 49 -42.30 -20.47 16.13
N PRO A 50 -41.55 -21.39 16.79
CA PRO A 50 -40.10 -21.70 16.84
C PRO A 50 -39.77 -23.20 16.64
N ALA A 51 -38.48 -23.53 16.60
CA ALA A 51 -38.00 -24.84 17.02
C ALA A 51 -36.67 -24.70 17.78
N ASP A 52 -36.71 -25.16 19.04
CA ASP A 52 -35.67 -25.17 20.06
C ASP A 52 -34.55 -26.19 19.82
N GLY A 53 -33.41 -25.96 20.48
CA GLY A 53 -32.37 -26.97 20.79
C GLY A 53 -30.96 -26.41 20.59
N ALA A 54 -30.29 -25.86 21.61
CA ALA A 54 -29.43 -26.58 22.58
C ALA A 54 -28.14 -27.11 21.92
N GLU A 55 -26.89 -26.87 22.35
CA GLU A 55 -26.31 -26.40 23.61
C GLU A 55 -24.85 -25.93 23.39
N GLN A 56 -24.38 -25.22 24.41
CA GLN A 56 -23.04 -24.71 24.72
C GLN A 56 -21.86 -25.64 24.38
N ASP A 57 -20.72 -25.06 23.99
CA ASP A 57 -19.53 -25.23 24.85
C ASP A 57 -18.52 -24.10 24.70
N ALA A 58 -17.92 -23.77 25.83
CA ALA A 58 -17.02 -22.67 26.05
C ALA A 58 -15.60 -23.04 25.63
N ASN A 59 -14.89 -22.15 24.96
CA ASN A 59 -13.45 -22.06 25.19
C ASN A 59 -12.96 -20.61 25.14
N ARG A 60 -12.86 -20.03 26.33
CA ARG A 60 -12.22 -18.75 26.61
C ARG A 60 -10.82 -19.08 27.14
N VAL A 61 -9.79 -18.81 26.35
CA VAL A 61 -8.43 -18.55 26.86
C VAL A 61 -7.91 -17.32 26.14
N GLY A 62 -7.69 -16.27 26.92
CA GLY A 62 -7.14 -15.00 26.46
C GLY A 62 -5.66 -15.12 26.13
N SER A 63 -5.22 -14.20 25.27
CA SER A 63 -3.85 -13.69 25.28
C SER A 63 -3.92 -12.26 24.75
N ASP A 64 -4.05 -11.33 25.68
CA ASP A 64 -3.70 -9.94 25.48
C ASP A 64 -2.21 -9.87 25.10
N VAL A 65 -1.93 -9.45 23.88
CA VAL A 65 -0.68 -8.75 23.57
C VAL A 65 -1.00 -7.59 22.66
N ASN A 66 -1.05 -6.43 23.31
CA ASN A 66 -0.98 -5.11 22.74
C ASN A 66 0.26 -4.99 21.84
N ALA A 67 0.06 -4.84 20.52
CA ALA A 67 1.11 -4.41 19.60
C ALA A 67 0.50 -3.63 18.43
N ALA A 68 0.42 -2.31 18.63
CA ALA A 68 0.41 -1.24 17.63
C ALA A 68 -0.51 -1.42 16.40
N ALA A 69 -1.66 -0.75 16.47
CA ALA A 69 -2.46 -0.40 15.31
C ALA A 69 -1.58 0.29 14.24
N ARG A 70 -1.22 -0.46 13.19
CA ARG A 70 -0.79 0.14 11.92
C ARG A 70 -2.04 0.73 11.30
N THR A 71 -2.05 2.05 11.12
CA THR A 71 -3.06 2.74 10.31
C THR A 71 -3.13 2.05 8.94
N PRO A 72 -4.28 1.48 8.53
CA PRO A 72 -4.44 0.98 7.18
C PRO A 72 -4.56 2.20 6.28
N ASN A 73 -3.48 2.56 5.60
CA ASN A 73 -3.59 3.43 4.44
C ASN A 73 -4.30 2.60 3.37
N GLY A 74 -5.59 2.85 3.16
CA GLY A 74 -6.52 2.01 2.41
C GLY A 74 -5.96 1.57 1.05
N SER A 75 -5.36 0.38 1.05
CA SER A 75 -4.81 -0.28 -0.12
C SER A 75 -5.61 -1.56 -0.27
N ASP A 76 -6.44 -1.65 -1.30
CA ASP A 76 -7.03 -2.93 -1.66
C ASP A 76 -5.89 -3.83 -2.16
N PRO A 77 -5.80 -5.10 -1.73
CA PRO A 77 -4.79 -6.00 -2.25
C PRO A 77 -4.98 -6.17 -3.76
N ALA A 78 -3.88 -6.13 -4.51
CA ALA A 78 -3.89 -6.39 -5.95
C ALA A 78 -4.50 -7.79 -6.19
N ARG A 79 -5.55 -7.87 -7.02
CA ARG A 79 -6.19 -9.15 -7.37
C ARG A 79 -5.53 -9.71 -8.63
N SER A 80 -4.94 -10.89 -8.53
CA SER A 80 -4.52 -11.71 -9.68
C SER A 80 -5.65 -12.67 -10.09
N ASN A 81 -5.80 -12.94 -11.39
CA ASN A 81 -6.73 -13.95 -11.90
C ASN A 81 -5.97 -15.28 -12.07
N ALA A 82 -6.44 -16.36 -11.40
CA ALA A 82 -5.91 -17.73 -11.41
C ALA A 82 -4.53 -17.94 -10.75
N THR A 83 -4.16 -19.21 -10.52
CA THR A 83 -2.89 -19.67 -9.92
C THR A 83 -1.70 -19.38 -10.84
N VAL A 84 -1.39 -18.10 -11.02
CA VAL A 84 -0.28 -17.64 -11.86
C VAL A 84 1.01 -17.74 -11.03
N PRO A 85 2.14 -18.20 -11.60
CA PRO A 85 3.37 -18.45 -10.85
C PRO A 85 4.13 -17.17 -10.47
N VAL A 86 3.49 -16.00 -10.50
CA VAL A 86 4.15 -14.73 -10.23
C VAL A 86 3.30 -13.89 -9.28
N ASP A 87 3.96 -13.32 -8.28
CA ASP A 87 3.39 -12.31 -7.39
C ASP A 87 4.07 -10.96 -7.62
N LEU A 88 3.30 -9.89 -7.36
CA LEU A 88 3.76 -8.51 -7.40
C LEU A 88 3.38 -7.83 -6.10
N ASP A 89 4.40 -7.40 -5.35
CA ASP A 89 4.24 -6.72 -4.07
C ASP A 89 4.81 -5.32 -4.13
N VAL A 90 4.03 -4.32 -3.70
CA VAL A 90 4.54 -2.97 -3.48
C VAL A 90 5.10 -2.89 -2.06
N THR A 91 6.43 -2.89 -1.95
CA THR A 91 7.13 -2.94 -0.66
C THR A 91 7.32 -1.56 -0.03
N GLU A 92 7.42 -0.52 -0.86
CA GLU A 92 7.69 0.83 -0.36
C GLU A 92 7.12 1.94 -1.24
N ILE A 93 6.64 3.00 -0.60
CA ILE A 93 6.28 4.26 -1.26
C ILE A 93 6.89 5.41 -0.47
N ARG A 94 7.83 6.15 -1.08
CA ARG A 94 8.46 7.35 -0.51
C ARG A 94 8.03 8.60 -1.25
N ASN A 95 7.85 9.69 -0.50
CA ASN A 95 7.73 11.03 -1.08
C ASN A 95 9.11 11.50 -1.58
N CYS A 96 9.17 12.06 -2.80
CA CYS A 96 10.39 12.66 -3.37
C CYS A 96 10.17 14.11 -3.86
N GLY A 97 9.06 14.73 -3.48
CA GLY A 97 8.61 16.07 -3.86
C GLY A 97 7.09 16.15 -4.00
N ASP A 98 6.54 17.35 -4.11
CA ASP A 98 5.08 17.58 -4.13
C ASP A 98 4.33 16.77 -5.19
N ARG A 99 4.99 16.53 -6.32
CA ARG A 99 4.46 15.82 -7.48
C ARG A 99 5.14 14.48 -7.75
N CYS A 100 5.97 14.03 -6.80
CA CYS A 100 6.91 12.93 -6.98
C CYS A 100 6.68 11.84 -5.92
N ARG A 101 6.57 10.60 -6.37
CA ARG A 101 6.62 9.41 -5.52
C ARG A 101 7.68 8.45 -6.05
N ARG A 102 8.43 7.85 -5.14
CA ARG A 102 9.35 6.76 -5.42
C ARG A 102 8.70 5.48 -4.91
N VAL A 103 8.44 4.53 -5.78
CA VAL A 103 7.75 3.28 -5.46
C VAL A 103 8.71 2.13 -5.69
N THR A 104 8.84 1.27 -4.71
CA THR A 104 9.62 0.04 -4.80
C THR A 104 8.66 -1.14 -4.83
N ALA A 105 8.85 -2.03 -5.80
CA ALA A 105 8.05 -3.22 -5.98
C ALA A 105 8.95 -4.44 -6.18
N ASN A 106 8.50 -5.56 -5.64
CA ASN A 106 9.13 -6.86 -5.77
C ASN A 106 8.29 -7.76 -6.68
N VAL A 107 8.96 -8.47 -7.59
CA VAL A 107 8.35 -9.52 -8.40
C VAL A 107 8.91 -10.85 -7.92
N THR A 108 8.02 -11.76 -7.50
CA THR A 108 8.37 -13.08 -6.97
C THR A 108 7.90 -14.17 -7.91
N ASN A 109 8.76 -15.14 -8.23
CA ASN A 109 8.37 -16.36 -8.92
C ASN A 109 7.95 -17.43 -7.91
N ASN A 110 6.65 -17.63 -7.71
CA ASN A 110 6.12 -18.69 -6.83
C ASN A 110 5.93 -20.03 -7.55
N GLY A 111 6.34 -20.12 -8.82
CA GLY A 111 6.35 -21.37 -9.58
C GLY A 111 7.54 -22.27 -9.24
N THR A 112 7.47 -23.50 -9.75
CA THR A 112 8.53 -24.51 -9.60
C THR A 112 9.62 -24.43 -10.66
N GLY A 113 9.39 -23.70 -11.76
CA GLY A 113 10.33 -23.52 -12.87
C GLY A 113 10.91 -22.10 -12.93
N THR A 114 11.95 -21.91 -13.73
CA THR A 114 12.55 -20.58 -13.97
C THR A 114 11.68 -19.75 -14.92
N LEU A 115 11.33 -18.53 -14.54
CA LEU A 115 10.77 -17.53 -15.45
C LEU A 115 11.91 -16.84 -16.21
N ARG A 116 11.77 -16.76 -17.54
CA ARG A 116 12.76 -16.17 -18.45
C ARG A 116 12.27 -14.84 -19.00
N ASN A 117 13.21 -13.90 -19.20
CA ASN A 117 12.94 -12.57 -19.76
C ASN A 117 11.81 -11.81 -19.06
N VAL A 118 11.78 -11.90 -17.73
CA VAL A 118 10.81 -11.23 -16.88
C VAL A 118 10.92 -9.72 -17.04
N THR A 119 9.82 -9.11 -17.44
CA THR A 119 9.62 -7.66 -17.55
C THR A 119 8.29 -7.29 -16.90
N ALA A 120 8.17 -6.06 -16.40
CA ALA A 120 6.90 -5.52 -15.94
C ALA A 120 6.63 -4.20 -16.62
N GLU A 121 5.44 -4.07 -17.20
CA GLU A 121 4.92 -2.83 -17.73
C GLU A 121 3.88 -2.28 -16.76
N THR A 122 4.14 -1.10 -16.19
CA THR A 122 3.20 -0.41 -15.31
C THR A 122 2.58 0.78 -16.03
N ARG A 123 1.27 0.91 -15.91
CA ARG A 123 0.46 2.03 -16.42
C ARG A 123 -0.43 2.59 -15.31
N ILE A 124 -0.51 3.91 -15.22
CA ILE A 124 -1.38 4.60 -14.25
C ILE A 124 -2.42 5.41 -15.01
N TYR A 125 -3.66 5.33 -14.54
CA TYR A 125 -4.82 5.97 -15.14
C TYR A 125 -5.56 6.85 -14.13
N ALA A 126 -6.04 7.99 -14.60
CA ALA A 126 -7.02 8.84 -13.91
C ALA A 126 -8.16 9.18 -14.85
N ALA A 127 -9.41 9.04 -14.39
CA ALA A 127 -10.61 9.22 -15.22
C ALA A 127 -10.53 8.50 -16.58
N GLY A 128 -10.05 7.24 -16.59
CA GLY A 128 -9.90 6.41 -17.79
C GLY A 128 -8.72 6.77 -18.71
N SER A 129 -8.02 7.88 -18.47
CA SER A 129 -6.88 8.30 -19.29
C SER A 129 -5.54 7.91 -18.66
N ARG A 130 -4.60 7.41 -19.47
CA ARG A 130 -3.24 7.11 -19.01
C ARG A 130 -2.50 8.41 -18.68
N ILE A 131 -2.00 8.51 -17.45
CA ILE A 131 -1.22 9.66 -16.94
C ILE A 131 0.25 9.32 -16.68
N TRP A 132 0.62 8.05 -16.69
CA TRP A 132 1.99 7.62 -16.50
C TRP A 132 2.17 6.19 -17.02
N GLY A 133 3.39 5.84 -17.45
CA GLY A 133 3.76 4.46 -17.74
C GLY A 133 5.27 4.24 -17.79
N ARG A 134 5.70 3.01 -17.49
CA ARG A 134 7.11 2.60 -17.54
C ARG A 134 7.26 1.09 -17.62
N ASP A 135 8.32 0.66 -18.29
CA ASP A 135 8.79 -0.73 -18.34
C ASP A 135 9.99 -0.95 -17.42
N HIS A 136 10.02 -2.11 -16.77
CA HIS A 136 11.11 -2.56 -15.91
C HIS A 136 11.54 -3.98 -16.27
N ARG A 137 12.86 -4.20 -16.41
CA ARG A 137 13.42 -5.53 -16.66
C ARG A 137 13.96 -6.17 -15.39
N PHE A 138 13.53 -7.40 -15.13
CA PHE A 138 13.95 -8.22 -13.99
C PHE A 138 14.91 -9.34 -14.42
N GLY A 139 14.87 -9.75 -15.70
CA GLY A 139 15.78 -10.76 -16.24
C GLY A 139 15.23 -12.16 -16.02
N ASN A 140 16.01 -13.09 -15.50
CA ASN A 140 15.55 -14.44 -15.23
C ASN A 140 15.33 -14.62 -13.72
N LEU A 141 14.21 -15.23 -13.34
CA LEU A 141 13.88 -15.54 -11.94
C LEU A 141 13.77 -17.05 -11.77
N SER A 142 14.69 -17.64 -11.00
CA SER A 142 14.59 -19.04 -10.57
C SER A 142 13.34 -19.28 -9.73
N ALA A 143 13.00 -20.55 -9.49
CA ALA A 143 11.90 -20.91 -8.60
C ALA A 143 12.09 -20.27 -7.22
N ASN A 144 11.02 -19.67 -6.68
CA ASN A 144 10.99 -18.92 -5.42
C ASN A 144 11.92 -17.70 -5.34
N ALA A 145 12.51 -17.28 -6.47
CA ALA A 145 13.35 -16.09 -6.50
C ALA A 145 12.51 -14.81 -6.60
N SER A 146 13.02 -13.76 -5.98
CA SER A 146 12.46 -12.41 -5.98
C SER A 146 13.42 -11.43 -6.62
N ALA A 147 12.90 -10.38 -7.25
CA ALA A 147 13.70 -9.26 -7.69
C ALA A 147 12.95 -7.94 -7.52
N GLU A 148 13.66 -6.96 -6.98
CA GLU A 148 13.12 -5.66 -6.63
C GLU A 148 13.49 -4.59 -7.66
N ARG A 149 12.55 -3.68 -7.95
CA ARG A 149 12.79 -2.49 -8.75
C ARG A 149 12.12 -1.27 -8.14
N THR A 150 12.79 -0.14 -8.28
CA THR A 150 12.28 1.16 -7.84
C THR A 150 11.96 2.03 -9.04
N ALA A 151 10.74 2.58 -9.07
CA ALA A 151 10.26 3.53 -10.05
C ALA A 151 10.10 4.92 -9.44
N ARG A 152 10.49 5.96 -10.17
CA ARG A 152 10.13 7.35 -9.87
C ARG A 152 8.92 7.74 -10.70
N ILE A 153 7.83 8.02 -10.03
CA ILE A 153 6.57 8.51 -10.58
C ILE A 153 6.55 10.00 -10.34
N GLU A 154 6.60 10.78 -11.41
CA GLU A 154 6.52 12.23 -11.34
C GLU A 154 5.43 12.69 -12.31
N LEU A 155 4.45 13.42 -11.77
CA LEU A 155 3.31 13.90 -12.53
C LEU A 155 3.50 15.37 -12.89
N SER A 156 3.17 15.69 -14.13
CA SER A 156 2.99 17.07 -14.59
C SER A 156 1.79 17.72 -13.91
N LEU A 157 1.71 19.06 -14.00
CA LEU A 157 0.58 19.81 -13.42
C LEU A 157 -0.76 19.38 -14.02
N GLY A 158 -0.81 19.13 -15.34
CA GLY A 158 -2.04 18.69 -16.01
C GLY A 158 -2.51 17.31 -15.56
N GLU A 159 -1.57 16.40 -15.27
CA GLU A 159 -1.88 15.06 -14.74
C GLU A 159 -2.40 15.13 -13.31
N ILE A 160 -1.78 15.93 -12.44
CA ILE A 160 -2.27 16.14 -11.06
C ILE A 160 -3.68 16.73 -11.05
N LEU A 161 -3.95 17.73 -11.88
CA LEU A 161 -5.30 18.29 -12.01
C LEU A 161 -6.32 17.26 -12.49
N ARG A 162 -5.90 16.28 -13.32
CA ARG A 162 -6.77 15.17 -13.74
C ARG A 162 -7.05 14.21 -12.58
N VAL A 163 -6.05 13.90 -11.77
CA VAL A 163 -6.22 13.09 -10.56
C VAL A 163 -7.14 13.78 -9.56
N ALA A 164 -6.94 15.07 -9.32
CA ALA A 164 -7.79 15.87 -8.42
C ALA A 164 -9.26 15.89 -8.87
N ARG A 165 -9.52 16.05 -10.17
CA ARG A 165 -10.86 15.96 -10.76
C ARG A 165 -11.47 14.55 -10.73
N ASN A 166 -10.66 13.53 -10.45
CA ASN A 166 -11.08 12.14 -10.32
C ASN A 166 -11.07 11.71 -8.84
N ASP A 167 -11.50 12.58 -7.93
CA ASP A 167 -11.54 12.38 -6.47
C ASP A 167 -10.19 11.97 -5.85
N GLY A 168 -9.09 12.44 -6.44
CA GLY A 168 -7.76 12.04 -6.01
C GLY A 168 -7.43 10.57 -6.28
N ARG A 169 -8.24 9.84 -7.06
CA ARG A 169 -8.08 8.40 -7.29
C ARG A 169 -7.32 8.11 -8.57
N VAL A 170 -6.55 7.02 -8.54
CA VAL A 170 -5.89 6.44 -9.70
C VAL A 170 -6.14 4.93 -9.77
N ARG A 171 -6.14 4.39 -10.99
CA ARG A 171 -6.04 2.96 -11.26
C ARG A 171 -4.64 2.65 -11.76
N ILE A 172 -3.99 1.68 -11.14
CA ILE A 172 -2.66 1.21 -11.49
C ILE A 172 -2.83 -0.18 -12.10
N GLU A 173 -2.22 -0.39 -13.24
CA GLU A 173 -2.21 -1.67 -13.94
C GLU A 173 -0.76 -2.05 -14.21
N THR A 174 -0.32 -3.17 -13.67
CA THR A 174 1.01 -3.72 -13.93
C THR A 174 0.85 -5.07 -14.59
N THR A 175 1.37 -5.21 -15.81
CA THR A 175 1.45 -6.52 -16.48
C THR A 175 2.88 -7.02 -16.43
N VAL A 176 3.09 -8.15 -15.76
CA VAL A 176 4.37 -8.87 -15.74
C VAL A 176 4.37 -9.85 -16.91
N HIS A 177 5.37 -9.78 -17.76
CA HIS A 177 5.57 -10.65 -18.93
C HIS A 177 6.80 -11.54 -18.73
N TRP A 178 6.72 -12.78 -19.20
CA TRP A 178 7.83 -13.72 -19.33
C TRP A 178 7.63 -14.59 -20.58
N ASP A 179 8.63 -15.36 -21.00
CA ASP A 179 8.55 -16.17 -22.23
C ASP A 179 7.39 -17.19 -22.25
N GLY A 180 6.86 -17.55 -21.08
CA GLY A 180 5.79 -18.53 -20.91
C GLY A 180 4.41 -17.94 -20.64
N GLY A 181 4.25 -16.61 -20.62
CA GLY A 181 2.96 -15.98 -20.33
C GLY A 181 3.05 -14.56 -19.77
N ASN A 182 1.93 -14.10 -19.21
CA ASN A 182 1.85 -12.83 -18.52
C ASN A 182 0.84 -12.87 -17.37
N ALA A 183 0.93 -11.87 -16.48
CA ALA A 183 0.05 -11.68 -15.33
C ALA A 183 -0.26 -10.20 -15.18
N THR A 184 -1.54 -9.83 -15.14
CA THR A 184 -1.96 -8.44 -14.93
C THR A 184 -2.47 -8.26 -13.50
N PHE A 185 -1.88 -7.30 -12.81
CA PHE A 185 -2.25 -6.85 -11.48
C PHE A 185 -2.91 -5.49 -11.58
N THR A 186 -4.11 -5.36 -11.01
CA THR A 186 -4.82 -4.08 -10.96
C THR A 186 -5.02 -3.64 -9.53
N ASP A 187 -4.71 -2.37 -9.27
CA ASP A 187 -4.88 -1.72 -7.99
C ASP A 187 -5.58 -0.36 -8.18
N ARG A 188 -6.34 0.08 -7.16
CA ARG A 188 -6.98 1.39 -7.11
C ARG A 188 -6.58 2.08 -5.82
N ARG A 189 -6.08 3.30 -5.92
CA ARG A 189 -5.62 4.07 -4.76
C ARG A 189 -6.10 5.51 -4.81
N ARG A 190 -6.37 6.06 -3.64
CA ARG A 190 -6.44 7.51 -3.44
C ARG A 190 -5.03 8.02 -3.19
N VAL A 191 -4.63 9.06 -3.92
CA VAL A 191 -3.27 9.65 -3.88
C VAL A 191 -3.29 11.16 -3.63
N LEU A 192 -4.49 11.77 -3.67
CA LEU A 192 -4.76 13.12 -3.20
C LEU A 192 -5.96 13.05 -2.26
N ASP A 193 -5.88 13.73 -1.12
CA ASP A 193 -6.97 13.85 -0.15
C ASP A 193 -7.79 15.12 -0.39
#